data_AF-A0A7K4F3Z0-F1
#
_entry.id   AF-A0A7K4F3Z0-F1
#
_cell.length_a   1.000
_cell.length_b   1.000
_cell.length_c   1.000
_cell.angle_alpha   90.00
_cell.angle_beta   90.00
_cell.angle_gamma   90.00
#
_symmetry.space_group_name_H-M   'P 1'
#
loop_
_entity.id
_entity.type
_entity.pdbx_description
1 polymer ?
#
loop_
_entity_poly.entity_id
_entity_poly.type
_entity_poly.pdbx_seq_one_letter_code
_entity_poly.pdbx_strand_id
1 'polypeptide(L)'
;MEKQKIISFIAVIIIIGTVGYSLLNVYALEQLEWGGNDNLFRFFSFYTADGTINICNNSLIPASFNELDILIYFEKDLLGTYVIDSASIMPNSIFEADGTYSSESLEYSQTLFMHFDHLFSGSDD
;
A
#
# COMPACT_ATOMS: atom_id res chain seq x y z
N MET A 1 -30.25 -4.22 37.70
CA MET A 1 -29.72 -2.86 37.43
C MET A 1 -28.20 -2.86 37.24
N GLU A 2 -27.40 -3.43 38.14
CA GLU A 2 -25.93 -3.41 38.00
C GLU A 2 -25.39 -4.22 36.82
N LYS A 3 -25.96 -5.41 36.55
CA LYS A 3 -25.55 -6.23 35.40
C LYS A 3 -25.71 -5.52 34.05
N GLN A 4 -26.81 -4.78 33.87
CA GLN A 4 -27.05 -3.99 32.65
C GLN A 4 -26.08 -2.81 32.53
N LYS A 5 -25.75 -2.14 33.65
CA LYS A 5 -24.72 -1.09 33.67
C LYS A 5 -23.33 -1.63 33.29
N ILE A 6 -22.95 -2.81 33.79
CA ILE A 6 -21.67 -3.46 33.47
C ILE A 6 -21.60 -3.82 31.98
N ILE A 7 -22.67 -4.42 31.43
CA ILE A 7 -22.74 -4.77 30.00
C ILE A 7 -22.65 -3.50 29.13
N SER A 8 -23.39 -2.44 29.47
CA SER A 8 -23.29 -1.16 28.76
C SER A 8 -21.88 -0.56 28.82
N PHE A 9 -21.22 -0.63 29.98
CA PHE A 9 -19.87 -0.10 30.13
C PHE A 9 -18.85 -0.85 29.26
N ILE A 10 -18.91 -2.20 29.26
CA ILE A 10 -18.06 -3.03 28.40
C ILE A 10 -18.33 -2.72 26.92
N ALA A 11 -19.59 -2.58 26.53
CA ALA A 11 -19.95 -2.24 25.16
C ALA A 11 -19.35 -0.90 24.71
N VAL A 12 -19.38 0.13 25.57
CA VAL A 12 -18.78 1.44 25.28
C VAL A 12 -17.27 1.32 25.08
N ILE A 13 -16.57 0.57 25.94
CA ILE A 13 -15.12 0.36 25.79
C ILE A 13 -14.79 -0.33 24.47
N ILE A 14 -15.55 -1.37 24.11
CA ILE A 14 -15.35 -2.08 22.85
C ILE A 14 -15.54 -1.14 21.67
N ILE A 15 -16.60 -0.33 21.66
CA ILE A 15 -16.86 0.65 20.59
C ILE A 15 -15.73 1.68 20.48
N ILE A 16 -15.29 2.25 21.60
CA ILE A 16 -14.18 3.22 21.59
C ILE A 16 -12.89 2.55 21.10
N GLY A 17 -12.63 1.32 21.54
CA GLY A 17 -11.47 0.55 21.13
C GLY A 17 -11.46 0.25 19.63
N THR A 18 -12.58 -0.19 19.06
CA THR A 18 -12.66 -0.50 17.63
C THR A 18 -12.57 0.76 16.77
N VAL A 19 -13.29 1.82 17.12
CA VAL A 19 -13.22 3.10 16.38
C VAL A 19 -11.83 3.71 16.48
N GLY A 20 -11.22 3.70 17.67
CA GLY A 20 -9.85 4.18 17.88
C GLY A 20 -8.84 3.40 17.04
N TYR A 21 -8.93 2.07 17.03
CA TYR A 21 -8.08 1.23 16.19
C TYR A 21 -8.26 1.52 14.70
N SER A 22 -9.50 1.67 14.22
CA SER A 22 -9.77 1.99 12.81
C SER A 22 -9.15 3.33 12.40
N LEU A 23 -9.28 4.38 13.23
CA LEU A 23 -8.68 5.68 12.93
C LEU A 23 -7.15 5.63 12.94
N LEU A 24 -6.55 4.91 13.90
CA LEU A 24 -5.10 4.72 13.94
C LEU A 24 -4.60 3.93 12.73
N ASN A 25 -5.37 2.94 12.27
CA ASN A 25 -5.03 2.15 11.10
C ASN A 25 -5.07 3.00 9.81
N VAL A 26 -6.08 3.86 9.64
CA VAL A 26 -6.12 4.81 8.50
C VAL A 26 -4.89 5.72 8.52
N TYR A 27 -4.56 6.29 9.69
CA TYR A 27 -3.36 7.11 9.84
C TYR A 27 -2.06 6.35 9.57
N ALA A 28 -1.98 5.06 9.92
CA ALA A 28 -0.83 4.22 9.62
C ALA A 28 -0.72 3.93 8.11
N LEU A 29 -1.85 3.68 7.43
CA LEU A 29 -1.90 3.49 5.97
C LEU A 29 -1.44 4.72 5.20
N GLU A 30 -1.83 5.93 5.65
CA GLU A 30 -1.40 7.20 5.03
C GLU A 30 0.11 7.45 5.14
N GLN A 31 0.79 6.80 6.10
CA GLN A 31 2.24 6.94 6.32
C GLN A 31 3.06 5.84 5.66
N LEU A 32 2.44 4.91 4.94
CA LEU A 32 3.18 3.88 4.22
C LEU A 32 4.01 4.54 3.11
N GLU A 33 5.27 4.11 3.05
CA GLU A 33 6.19 4.53 1.99
C GLU A 33 6.42 3.37 1.02
N TRP A 34 6.77 3.72 -0.21
CA TRP A 34 6.98 2.76 -1.29
C TRP A 34 8.44 2.78 -1.71
N GLY A 35 9.04 1.60 -1.80
CA GLY A 35 10.43 1.41 -2.20
C GLY A 35 10.56 0.33 -3.27
N GLY A 36 11.66 0.40 -4.02
CA GLY A 36 12.08 -0.70 -4.87
C GLY A 36 12.87 -1.76 -4.10
N ASN A 37 13.04 -2.93 -4.71
CA ASN A 37 13.75 -4.07 -4.12
C ASN A 37 15.27 -3.84 -4.00
N ASP A 38 15.86 -3.05 -4.89
CA ASP A 38 17.29 -2.77 -5.00
C ASP A 38 17.66 -1.33 -4.59
N ASN A 39 16.89 -0.72 -3.67
CA ASN A 39 16.99 0.71 -3.31
C ASN A 39 16.66 1.68 -4.47
N LEU A 40 16.26 1.17 -5.63
CA LEU A 40 15.84 1.94 -6.80
C LEU A 40 14.40 1.59 -7.12
N PHE A 41 13.54 2.61 -7.13
CA PHE A 41 12.15 2.42 -7.53
C PHE A 41 12.07 2.26 -9.05
N ARG A 42 11.52 1.14 -9.51
CA ARG A 42 11.37 0.81 -10.93
C ARG A 42 9.90 0.65 -11.26
N PHE A 43 9.36 1.51 -12.12
CA PHE A 43 7.98 1.43 -12.60
C PHE A 43 7.71 0.11 -13.33
N PHE A 44 8.69 -0.44 -14.04
CA PHE A 44 8.48 -1.69 -14.77
C PHE A 44 8.24 -2.88 -13.82
N SER A 45 8.65 -2.78 -12.55
CA SER A 45 8.42 -3.86 -11.58
C SER A 45 6.92 -4.09 -11.34
N PHE A 46 6.06 -3.07 -11.45
CA PHE A 46 4.61 -3.26 -11.34
C PHE A 46 4.06 -4.28 -12.34
N TYR A 47 4.68 -4.42 -13.52
CA TYR A 47 4.20 -5.31 -14.56
C TYR A 47 4.85 -6.71 -14.52
N THR A 48 6.07 -6.83 -14.01
CA THR A 48 6.80 -8.11 -14.06
C THR A 48 6.22 -9.13 -13.08
N ALA A 49 6.18 -10.40 -13.49
CA ALA A 49 5.70 -11.50 -12.63
C ALA A 49 6.54 -11.73 -11.37
N ASP A 50 7.81 -11.28 -11.37
CA ASP A 50 8.71 -11.30 -10.21
C ASP A 50 8.75 -9.93 -9.50
N GLY A 51 7.83 -9.04 -9.85
CA GLY A 51 7.81 -7.64 -9.48
C GLY A 51 7.21 -7.39 -8.12
N THR A 52 7.97 -7.67 -7.08
CA THR A 52 7.65 -7.21 -5.73
C THR A 52 7.87 -5.71 -5.61
N ILE A 53 6.98 -5.03 -4.91
CA ILE A 53 7.24 -3.68 -4.40
C ILE A 53 7.46 -3.75 -2.90
N ASN A 54 8.35 -2.90 -2.39
CA ASN A 54 8.55 -2.81 -0.95
C ASN A 54 7.61 -1.76 -0.37
N ILE A 55 6.83 -2.17 0.63
CA ILE A 55 6.02 -1.28 1.43
C ILE A 55 6.69 -1.11 2.79
N CYS A 56 7.09 0.11 3.11
CA CYS A 56 7.77 0.44 4.35
C CYS A 56 6.77 1.07 5.33
N ASN A 57 6.65 0.50 6.53
CA ASN A 57 5.94 1.13 7.63
C ASN A 57 6.95 1.72 8.61
N ASN A 58 7.25 3.01 8.45
CA ASN A 58 8.14 3.76 9.34
C ASN A 58 7.44 4.25 10.61
N SER A 59 6.14 3.96 10.77
CA SER A 59 5.37 4.38 11.93
C SER A 59 5.50 3.39 13.10
N LEU A 60 5.15 3.84 14.30
CA LEU A 60 5.09 3.00 15.51
C LEU A 60 3.79 2.17 15.61
N ILE A 61 2.91 2.27 14.61
CA ILE A 61 1.58 1.68 14.61
C ILE A 61 1.53 0.63 13.49
N PRO A 62 0.96 -0.57 13.73
CA PRO A 62 0.77 -1.53 12.65
C PRO A 62 -0.24 -0.97 11.63
N ALA A 63 0.04 -1.19 10.35
CA ALA A 63 -0.88 -0.87 9.26
C ALA A 63 -1.48 -2.17 8.74
N SER A 64 -2.79 -2.22 8.55
CA SER A 64 -3.50 -3.39 8.05
C SER A 64 -4.52 -3.00 7.00
N PHE A 65 -4.62 -3.81 5.95
CA PHE A 65 -5.58 -3.62 4.88
C PHE A 65 -6.05 -4.98 4.35
N ASN A 66 -7.26 -5.01 3.81
CA ASN A 66 -7.82 -6.22 3.19
C ASN A 66 -7.48 -6.30 1.70
N GLU A 67 -7.30 -5.16 1.06
CA GLU A 67 -6.92 -4.98 -0.34
C GLU A 67 -6.33 -3.58 -0.44
N LEU A 68 -5.28 -3.41 -1.24
CA LEU A 68 -4.64 -2.12 -1.47
C LEU A 68 -4.48 -1.89 -2.97
N ASP A 69 -5.24 -0.91 -3.46
CA ASP A 69 -5.25 -0.50 -4.86
C ASP A 69 -4.32 0.68 -5.08
N ILE A 70 -3.29 0.49 -5.91
CA ILE A 70 -2.40 1.55 -6.35
C ILE A 70 -2.84 1.97 -7.76
N LEU A 71 -3.51 3.11 -7.84
CA LEU A 71 -3.93 3.70 -9.11
C LEU A 71 -2.78 4.50 -9.72
N ILE A 72 -2.35 4.13 -10.92
CA ILE A 72 -1.22 4.74 -11.61
C ILE A 72 -1.76 5.66 -12.72
N TYR A 73 -1.41 6.94 -12.66
CA TYR A 73 -1.87 7.96 -13.61
C TYR A 73 -0.71 8.56 -14.39
N PHE A 74 -0.95 8.93 -15.65
CA PHE A 74 -0.06 9.75 -16.47
C PHE A 74 -0.88 10.76 -17.27
N GLU A 75 -0.44 12.01 -17.30
CA GLU A 75 -1.17 13.13 -17.95
C GLU A 75 -2.66 13.26 -17.56
N LYS A 76 -3.02 12.78 -16.35
CA LYS A 76 -4.39 12.68 -15.77
C LYS A 76 -5.22 11.49 -16.25
N ASP A 77 -4.69 10.67 -17.14
CA ASP A 77 -5.33 9.42 -17.57
C ASP A 77 -4.89 8.26 -16.66
N LEU A 78 -5.85 7.41 -16.29
CA LEU A 78 -5.57 6.20 -15.52
C LEU A 78 -4.89 5.19 -16.45
N LEU A 79 -3.62 4.89 -16.17
CA LEU A 79 -2.89 3.87 -16.91
C LEU A 79 -3.31 2.48 -16.48
N GLY A 80 -3.49 2.27 -15.17
CA GLY A 80 -3.90 0.99 -14.63
C GLY A 80 -3.85 0.98 -13.12
N THR A 81 -4.20 -0.17 -12.55
CA THR A 81 -4.25 -0.40 -11.11
C THR A 81 -3.36 -1.59 -10.77
N TYR A 82 -2.50 -1.42 -9.77
CA TYR A 82 -1.77 -2.51 -9.15
C TYR A 82 -2.47 -2.89 -7.84
N VAL A 83 -2.95 -4.13 -7.75
CA VAL A 83 -3.75 -4.62 -6.64
C VAL A 83 -2.92 -5.54 -5.77
N ILE A 84 -2.91 -5.28 -4.46
CA ILE A 84 -2.20 -6.07 -3.45
C ILE A 84 -3.25 -6.68 -2.51
N ASP A 85 -3.14 -7.99 -2.28
CA ASP A 85 -4.01 -8.73 -1.37
C ASP A 85 -3.83 -8.29 0.09
N SER A 86 -4.69 -8.77 0.98
CA SER A 86 -4.67 -8.40 2.40
C SER A 86 -3.30 -8.57 3.05
N ALA A 87 -2.82 -7.55 3.73
CA ALA A 87 -1.60 -7.62 4.51
C ALA A 87 -1.72 -6.85 5.84
N SER A 88 -0.87 -7.25 6.79
CA SER A 88 -0.65 -6.57 8.06
C SER A 88 0.84 -6.28 8.21
N ILE A 89 1.20 -5.02 8.10
CA ILE A 89 2.58 -4.54 8.12
C ILE A 89 2.90 -4.04 9.52
N MET A 90 3.90 -4.67 10.15
CA MET A 90 4.32 -4.36 11.51
C MET A 90 4.99 -2.97 11.60
N PRO A 91 4.99 -2.33 12.78
CA PRO A 91 5.74 -1.08 12.98
C PRO A 91 7.22 -1.21 12.64
N ASN A 92 7.82 -0.16 12.07
CA ASN A 92 9.24 -0.09 11.68
C ASN A 92 9.71 -1.31 10.88
N SER A 93 8.90 -1.76 9.91
CA SER A 93 9.21 -2.94 9.12
C SER A 93 8.98 -2.72 7.62
N ILE A 94 9.56 -3.60 6.81
CA ILE A 94 9.40 -3.63 5.37
C ILE A 94 8.60 -4.89 5.03
N PHE A 95 7.61 -4.73 4.16
CA PHE A 95 6.81 -5.81 3.62
C PHE A 95 7.02 -5.87 2.11
N GLU A 96 7.51 -7.01 1.62
CA GLU A 96 7.59 -7.29 0.19
C GLU A 96 6.18 -7.68 -0.28
N ALA A 97 5.59 -6.82 -1.10
CA ALA A 97 4.23 -7.00 -1.59
C ALA A 97 4.26 -7.54 -3.01
N ASP A 98 3.66 -8.71 -3.19
CA ASP A 98 3.24 -9.24 -4.47
C ASP A 98 1.87 -8.65 -4.83
N GLY A 99 1.70 -8.28 -6.08
CA GLY A 99 0.45 -7.71 -6.59
C GLY A 99 0.27 -7.95 -8.08
N THR A 100 -0.94 -7.67 -8.56
CA THR A 100 -1.30 -7.84 -9.96
C THR A 100 -1.59 -6.50 -10.61
N TYR A 101 -0.89 -6.18 -11.70
CA TYR A 101 -1.19 -5.01 -12.51
C TYR A 101 -2.25 -5.30 -13.57
N SER A 102 -3.24 -4.41 -13.66
CA SER A 102 -4.30 -4.44 -14.66
C SER A 102 -4.44 -3.08 -15.35
N SER A 103 -4.56 -3.08 -16.67
CA SER A 103 -4.64 -1.88 -17.51
C SER A 103 -5.49 -2.14 -18.75
N GLU A 104 -6.19 -1.12 -19.26
CA GLU A 104 -6.87 -1.18 -20.57
C GLU A 104 -5.88 -1.25 -21.73
N SER A 105 -4.68 -0.67 -21.58
CA SER A 105 -3.60 -0.67 -22.57
C SER A 105 -2.27 -1.07 -21.93
N LEU A 106 -2.09 -2.38 -21.80
CA LEU A 106 -0.92 -2.97 -21.15
C LEU A 106 0.40 -2.61 -21.87
N GLU A 107 0.39 -2.66 -23.20
CA GLU A 107 1.56 -2.37 -24.06
C GLU A 107 2.02 -0.91 -23.92
N TYR A 108 1.06 0.02 -23.83
CA TYR A 108 1.34 1.44 -23.61
C TYR A 108 1.95 1.67 -22.23
N SER A 109 1.34 1.08 -21.20
CA SER A 109 1.83 1.17 -19.82
C SER A 109 3.25 0.61 -19.66
N GLN A 110 3.54 -0.54 -20.26
CA GLN A 110 4.89 -1.12 -20.29
C GLN A 110 5.91 -0.20 -20.95
N THR A 111 5.58 0.35 -22.11
CA THR A 111 6.46 1.26 -22.85
C THR A 111 6.79 2.49 -22.01
N LEU A 112 5.78 3.05 -21.33
CA LEU A 112 5.96 4.20 -20.47
C LEU A 112 6.77 3.87 -19.20
N PHE A 113 6.52 2.72 -18.58
CA PHE A 113 7.30 2.27 -17.42
C PHE A 113 8.77 2.05 -17.75
N MET A 114 9.08 1.42 -18.88
CA MET A 114 10.46 1.29 -19.36
C MET A 114 11.11 2.65 -19.64
N HIS A 115 10.34 3.60 -20.20
CA HIS A 115 10.82 4.95 -20.45
C HIS A 115 11.16 5.68 -19.14
N PHE A 116 10.28 5.62 -18.13
CA PHE A 116 10.55 6.21 -16.83
C PHE A 116 11.72 5.55 -16.11
N ASP A 117 11.81 4.22 -16.14
CA ASP A 117 12.93 3.51 -15.54
C ASP A 117 14.25 3.95 -16.16
N HIS A 118 14.29 4.13 -17.49
CA HIS A 118 15.48 4.67 -18.13
C HIS A 118 15.79 6.10 -17.67
N LEU A 119 14.80 7.00 -17.68
CA LEU A 119 14.97 8.40 -17.24
C LEU A 119 15.45 8.51 -15.79
N PHE A 120 14.97 7.65 -14.89
CA PHE A 120 15.29 7.69 -13.46
C PHE A 120 16.43 6.74 -13.06
N SER A 121 16.93 5.91 -13.97
CA SER A 121 18.09 5.03 -13.73
C SER A 121 19.41 5.77 -13.50
N GLY A 122 19.42 7.10 -13.65
CA GLY A 122 20.62 7.92 -13.45
C GLY A 122 21.68 7.71 -14.52
N SER A 123 21.30 7.26 -15.73
CA SER A 123 22.24 6.99 -16.83
C SER A 123 22.82 8.25 -17.50
N ASP A 124 22.72 9.42 -16.87
CA ASP A 124 23.40 10.65 -17.29
C ASP A 124 24.63 10.89 -16.40
N ASP A 125 25.71 10.17 -16.71
CA ASP A 125 27.11 10.49 -16.38
C ASP A 125 28.02 10.20 -17.59
#